data_AF-A0A2V7PXL3-F1
#
_entry.id   AF-A0A2V7PXL3-F1
#
_cell.length_a   1.000
_cell.length_b   1.000
_cell.length_c   1.000
_cell.angle_alpha   90.00
_cell.angle_beta   90.00
_cell.angle_gamma   90.00
#
_symmetry.space_group_name_H-M   'P 1'
#
loop_
_entity.id
_entity.type
_entity.pdbx_description
1 polymer ?
#
loop_
_entity_poly.entity_id
_entity_poly.type
_entity_poly.pdbx_seq_one_letter_code
_entity_poly.pdbx_strand_id
1 'polypeptide(L)'
;MIAGVAALVAVAAIAWRAGGAFRPTVPEMGNAGNAGVAEAPRLSTRAPDISAMSPRERFDRLFDRIMRAAESGDSVTVVQFGPMALGAYAQLDTVNLDARYHAAMLDLALGELPAAAALADTILAEAPGHLFGYMVRGEVAERRDRAADLTASYRDFLDHYDAEMRLGRVEYAEHRPVLDAFRTRARASLGR
;
A
#
# COMPACT_ATOMS: atom_id res chain seq x y z
N MET A 1 -19.69 -25.72 14.85
CA MET A 1 -18.83 -24.93 13.95
C MET A 1 -19.53 -23.63 13.62
N ILE A 2 -19.02 -22.51 14.14
CA ILE A 2 -19.18 -21.19 13.53
C ILE A 2 -17.80 -20.54 13.70
N ALA A 3 -16.97 -20.72 12.69
CA ALA A 3 -15.73 -20.00 12.50
C ALA A 3 -16.01 -18.89 11.49
N GLY A 4 -15.42 -17.72 11.72
CA GLY A 4 -15.43 -16.62 10.76
C GLY A 4 -16.10 -15.39 11.32
N VAL A 5 -15.29 -14.54 11.96
CA VAL A 5 -15.19 -13.07 11.83
C VAL A 5 -14.33 -12.62 13.00
N ALA A 6 -13.03 -12.40 12.76
CA ALA A 6 -12.18 -11.45 13.49
C ALA A 6 -10.72 -11.59 13.05
N ALA A 7 -10.28 -10.71 12.14
CA ALA A 7 -8.91 -10.20 12.15
C ALA A 7 -8.94 -8.80 11.52
N LEU A 8 -9.33 -7.85 12.38
CA LEU A 8 -9.08 -6.42 12.26
C LEU A 8 -7.57 -6.12 12.45
N VAL A 9 -7.22 -4.87 12.12
CA VAL A 9 -6.27 -3.99 12.86
C VAL A 9 -4.96 -3.63 12.14
N ALA A 10 -4.94 -2.36 11.70
CA ALA A 10 -3.86 -1.38 11.76
C ALA A 10 -2.64 -1.52 10.86
N VAL A 11 -2.66 -0.73 9.78
CA VAL A 11 -1.43 -0.10 9.26
C VAL A 11 -0.87 0.94 10.25
N ALA A 12 -1.63 1.33 11.29
CA ALA A 12 -1.23 2.32 12.30
C ALA A 12 -0.40 1.80 13.51
N ALA A 13 -0.16 0.48 13.66
CA ALA A 13 0.49 -0.06 14.87
C ALA A 13 2.00 -0.32 14.75
N ILE A 14 2.61 -0.08 13.58
CA ILE A 14 4.03 -0.40 13.35
C ILE A 14 4.98 0.72 13.80
N ALA A 15 4.51 1.98 13.87
CA ALA A 15 5.37 3.13 14.14
C ALA A 15 5.76 3.34 15.62
N TRP A 16 5.05 2.73 16.60
CA TRP A 16 5.24 3.13 18.01
C TRP A 16 6.21 2.25 18.84
N ARG A 17 6.68 1.11 18.32
CA ARG A 17 7.62 0.24 19.04
C ARG A 17 9.11 0.54 18.83
N ALA A 18 9.45 1.57 18.03
CA ALA A 18 10.84 1.93 17.72
C ALA A 18 11.45 3.00 18.64
N GLY A 19 10.83 3.32 19.78
CA GLY A 19 11.30 4.32 20.75
C GLY A 19 12.47 3.87 21.66
N GLY A 20 13.26 2.87 21.27
CA GLY A 20 14.43 2.42 22.01
C GLY A 20 15.71 2.90 21.33
N ALA A 21 16.52 3.72 22.02
CA ALA A 21 17.77 4.26 21.52
C ALA A 21 18.70 3.18 20.93
N PHE A 22 18.88 3.20 19.61
CA PHE A 22 19.84 2.36 18.91
C PHE A 22 21.26 2.81 19.27
N ARG A 23 22.01 1.97 19.99
CA ARG A 23 23.47 2.08 20.09
C ARG A 23 24.07 1.11 19.07
N PRO A 24 24.82 1.59 18.05
CA PRO A 24 25.52 0.69 17.15
C PRO A 24 26.70 0.07 17.89
N THR A 25 26.60 -1.22 18.23
CA THR A 25 27.77 -2.05 18.48
C THR A 25 28.37 -2.41 17.13
N VAL A 26 29.54 -1.86 16.83
CA VAL A 26 30.36 -2.26 15.67
C VAL A 26 30.85 -3.68 15.93
N PRO A 27 30.50 -4.70 15.12
CA PRO A 27 31.09 -6.02 15.28
C PRO A 27 32.56 -5.98 14.88
N GLU A 28 33.41 -6.50 15.75
CA GLU A 28 34.84 -6.70 15.50
C GLU A 28 35.02 -7.69 14.34
N MET A 29 35.53 -7.21 13.20
CA MET A 29 35.82 -8.01 12.02
C MET A 29 37.13 -8.78 12.22
N GLY A 30 37.10 -9.82 13.05
CA GLY A 30 38.14 -10.84 13.12
C GLY A 30 38.01 -11.81 11.95
N ASN A 31 38.95 -11.77 11.01
CA ASN A 31 39.04 -12.75 9.93
C ASN A 31 39.59 -14.07 10.51
N ALA A 32 38.72 -15.08 10.68
CA ALA A 32 39.11 -16.44 11.07
C ALA A 32 38.59 -17.44 10.02
N GLY A 33 39.53 -18.16 9.41
CA GLY A 33 39.27 -19.10 8.32
C GLY A 33 38.54 -20.38 8.75
N ASN A 34 37.74 -20.86 7.79
CA ASN A 34 37.39 -22.25 7.43
C ASN A 34 37.15 -23.30 8.53
N ALA A 35 35.91 -23.78 8.66
CA ALA A 35 35.60 -25.20 8.89
C ALA A 35 34.15 -25.50 8.49
N GLY A 36 33.95 -26.56 7.71
CA GLY A 36 32.70 -26.92 7.08
C GLY A 36 31.54 -27.18 8.05
N VAL A 37 30.38 -26.65 7.68
CA VAL A 37 29.07 -27.09 8.14
C VAL A 37 28.30 -27.45 6.88
N ALA A 38 27.85 -28.70 6.78
CA ALA A 38 27.05 -29.18 5.67
C ALA A 38 25.79 -28.31 5.54
N GLU A 39 25.68 -27.59 4.43
CA GLU A 39 24.55 -26.72 4.12
C GLU A 39 23.32 -27.59 3.85
N ALA A 40 22.31 -27.49 4.70
CA ALA A 40 20.99 -28.04 4.41
C ALA A 40 20.51 -27.47 3.07
N PRO A 41 19.85 -28.26 2.19
CA PRO A 41 19.46 -27.79 0.88
C PRO A 41 18.46 -26.65 1.04
N ARG A 42 18.93 -25.42 0.85
CA ARG A 42 18.03 -24.31 0.59
C ARG A 42 17.35 -24.66 -0.73
N LEU A 43 16.04 -24.91 -0.68
CA LEU A 43 15.20 -24.88 -1.87
C LEU A 43 15.33 -23.47 -2.44
N SER A 44 16.33 -23.29 -3.31
CA SER A 44 16.56 -22.06 -4.04
C SER A 44 15.43 -21.98 -5.06
N THR A 45 14.27 -21.53 -4.59
CA THR A 45 13.23 -21.02 -5.46
C THR A 45 13.84 -19.79 -6.09
N ARG A 46 14.42 -19.97 -7.29
CA ARG A 46 14.95 -18.88 -8.10
C ARG A 46 13.92 -17.76 -8.08
N ALA A 47 14.32 -16.58 -7.59
CA ALA A 47 13.44 -15.42 -7.64
C ALA A 47 12.96 -15.26 -9.09
N PRO A 48 11.63 -15.16 -9.32
CA PRO A 48 11.08 -15.04 -10.66
C PRO A 48 11.78 -13.91 -11.43
N ASP A 49 12.21 -14.17 -12.66
CA ASP A 49 12.86 -13.17 -13.48
C ASP A 49 11.82 -12.15 -13.95
N ILE A 50 11.98 -10.90 -13.50
CA ILE A 50 11.09 -9.78 -13.82
C ILE A 50 11.64 -8.88 -14.94
N SER A 51 12.85 -9.17 -15.43
CA SER A 51 13.54 -8.34 -16.43
C SER A 51 12.93 -8.47 -17.83
N ALA A 52 12.26 -9.61 -18.11
CA ALA A 52 11.58 -9.87 -19.37
C ALA A 52 10.09 -9.43 -19.39
N MET A 53 9.56 -8.93 -18.27
CA MET A 53 8.17 -8.47 -18.17
C MET A 53 8.00 -7.08 -18.76
N SER A 54 6.81 -6.81 -19.32
CA SER A 54 6.42 -5.43 -19.65
C SER A 54 6.41 -4.55 -18.39
N PRO A 55 6.52 -3.21 -18.52
CA PRO A 55 6.40 -2.31 -17.37
C PRO A 55 5.13 -2.52 -16.55
N ARG A 56 3.98 -2.76 -17.23
CA ARG A 56 2.70 -3.03 -16.57
C ARG A 56 2.72 -4.32 -15.75
N GLU A 57 3.12 -5.44 -16.35
CA GLU A 57 3.18 -6.73 -15.65
C GLU A 57 4.18 -6.69 -14.47
N ARG A 58 5.31 -5.99 -14.65
CA ARG A 58 6.29 -5.80 -13.59
C ARG A 58 5.72 -4.97 -12.45
N PHE A 59 5.01 -3.89 -12.75
CA PHE A 59 4.37 -3.03 -11.75
C PHE A 59 3.34 -3.82 -10.94
N ASP A 60 2.38 -4.48 -11.59
CA ASP A 60 1.31 -5.22 -10.92
C ASP A 60 1.88 -6.33 -10.03
N ARG A 61 2.88 -7.07 -10.52
CA ARG A 61 3.53 -8.14 -9.76
C ARG A 61 4.25 -7.62 -8.53
N LEU A 62 4.97 -6.50 -8.67
CA LEU A 62 5.69 -5.88 -7.55
C LEU A 62 4.69 -5.30 -6.54
N PHE A 63 3.63 -4.65 -7.01
CA PHE A 63 2.55 -4.14 -6.20
C PHE A 63 1.95 -5.24 -5.33
N ASP A 64 1.50 -6.34 -5.94
CA ASP A 64 0.93 -7.49 -5.22
C ASP A 64 1.87 -8.07 -4.16
N ARG A 65 3.16 -8.15 -4.48
CA ARG A 65 4.18 -8.63 -3.53
C ARG A 65 4.33 -7.68 -2.35
N ILE A 66 4.41 -6.37 -2.62
CA ILE A 66 4.62 -5.36 -1.59
C ILE A 66 3.39 -5.23 -0.71
N MET A 67 2.18 -5.23 -1.26
CA MET A 67 0.95 -5.14 -0.47
C MET A 67 0.77 -6.36 0.44
N ARG A 68 1.04 -7.58 -0.03
CA ARG A 68 1.07 -8.77 0.84
C ARG A 68 2.11 -8.66 1.96
N ALA A 69 3.30 -8.13 1.64
CA ALA A 69 4.35 -7.93 2.65
C ALA A 69 3.95 -6.86 3.68
N ALA A 70 3.34 -5.76 3.24
CA ALA A 70 2.83 -4.71 4.11
C ALA A 70 1.75 -5.24 5.06
N GLU A 71 0.82 -6.05 4.55
CA GLU A 71 -0.21 -6.73 5.35
C GLU A 71 0.38 -7.67 6.41
N SER A 72 1.48 -8.37 6.10
CA SER A 72 2.17 -9.25 7.06
C SER A 72 3.17 -8.52 7.97
N GLY A 73 3.33 -7.19 7.84
CA GLY A 73 4.30 -6.40 8.60
C GLY A 73 5.76 -6.56 8.17
N ASP A 74 6.02 -7.15 7.00
CA ASP A 74 7.37 -7.30 6.43
C ASP A 74 7.83 -5.99 5.77
N SER A 75 8.22 -5.04 6.62
CA SER A 75 8.75 -3.74 6.21
C SER A 75 10.04 -3.83 5.37
N VAL A 76 10.83 -4.90 5.55
CA VAL A 76 12.07 -5.09 4.78
C VAL A 76 11.73 -5.30 3.30
N THR A 77 10.76 -6.18 3.00
CA THR A 77 10.30 -6.38 1.62
C THR A 77 9.67 -5.11 1.04
N VAL A 78 8.89 -4.35 1.83
CA VAL A 78 8.28 -3.10 1.37
C VAL A 78 9.36 -2.09 0.93
N VAL A 79 10.35 -1.83 1.79
CA VAL A 79 11.42 -0.86 1.51
C VAL A 79 12.34 -1.34 0.38
N GLN A 80 12.63 -2.65 0.32
CA GLN A 80 13.52 -3.21 -0.69
C GLN A 80 12.91 -3.14 -2.10
N PHE A 81 11.62 -3.41 -2.25
CA PHE A 81 10.99 -3.52 -3.58
C PHE A 81 10.18 -2.28 -3.99
N GLY A 82 9.81 -1.41 -3.05
CA GLY A 82 9.06 -0.18 -3.30
C GLY A 82 9.63 0.70 -4.42
N PRO A 83 10.92 1.09 -4.38
CA PRO A 83 11.53 1.92 -5.42
C PRO A 83 11.50 1.24 -6.81
N MET A 84 11.60 -0.09 -6.86
CA MET A 84 11.53 -0.84 -8.11
C MET A 84 10.11 -0.82 -8.69
N ALA A 85 9.08 -0.93 -7.85
CA ALA A 85 7.69 -0.84 -8.26
C ALA A 85 7.35 0.56 -8.79
N LEU A 86 7.74 1.61 -8.07
CA LEU A 86 7.56 3.00 -8.51
C LEU A 86 8.35 3.31 -9.79
N GLY A 87 9.53 2.72 -9.95
CA GLY A 87 10.29 2.78 -11.20
C GLY A 87 9.56 2.11 -12.38
N ALA A 88 8.89 0.97 -12.15
CA ALA A 88 8.06 0.32 -13.17
C ALA A 88 6.81 1.15 -13.50
N TYR A 89 6.17 1.76 -12.51
CA TYR A 89 5.07 2.70 -12.69
C TYR A 89 5.46 3.90 -13.57
N ALA A 90 6.64 4.49 -13.35
CA ALA A 90 7.15 5.59 -14.16
C ALA A 90 7.45 5.22 -15.63
N GLN A 91 7.47 3.93 -15.94
CA GLN A 91 7.72 3.38 -17.28
C GLN A 91 6.45 2.91 -17.97
N LEU A 92 5.27 3.09 -17.37
CA LEU A 92 4.01 2.72 -18.00
C LEU A 92 3.73 3.61 -19.22
N ASP A 93 3.41 3.00 -20.36
CA ASP A 93 3.03 3.73 -21.58
C ASP A 93 1.71 4.51 -21.38
N THR A 94 0.83 3.96 -20.55
CA THR A 94 -0.44 4.58 -20.16
C THR A 94 -0.64 4.45 -18.65
N VAL A 95 -0.88 5.57 -17.99
CA VAL A 95 -1.18 5.61 -16.56
C VAL A 95 -2.68 5.92 -16.41
N ASN A 96 -3.47 4.91 -16.02
CA ASN A 96 -4.88 5.06 -15.71
C ASN A 96 -5.11 5.34 -14.21
N LEU A 97 -6.35 5.64 -13.81
CA LEU A 97 -6.70 5.96 -12.42
C LEU A 97 -6.40 4.81 -11.44
N ASP A 98 -6.54 3.56 -11.89
CA ASP A 98 -6.20 2.36 -11.13
C ASP A 98 -4.69 2.28 -10.83
N ALA A 99 -3.85 2.43 -11.85
CA ALA A 99 -2.40 2.45 -11.67
C ALA A 99 -1.94 3.61 -10.76
N ARG A 100 -2.59 4.78 -10.83
CA ARG A 100 -2.32 5.90 -9.90
C ARG A 100 -2.69 5.55 -8.47
N TYR A 101 -3.82 4.87 -8.28
CA TYR A 101 -4.24 4.40 -6.96
C TYR A 101 -3.24 3.39 -6.39
N HIS A 102 -2.79 2.41 -7.17
CA HIS A 102 -1.75 1.47 -6.74
C HIS A 102 -0.43 2.15 -6.39
N ALA A 103 0.02 3.11 -7.20
CA ALA A 103 1.21 3.89 -6.91
C ALA A 103 1.05 4.68 -5.59
N ALA A 104 -0.11 5.28 -5.35
CA ALA A 104 -0.38 5.98 -4.10
C ALA A 104 -0.37 5.05 -2.88
N MET A 105 -0.87 3.81 -3.03
CA MET A 105 -0.81 2.81 -1.97
C MET A 105 0.64 2.35 -1.68
N LEU A 106 1.51 2.28 -2.69
CA LEU A 106 2.94 2.05 -2.50
C LEU A 106 3.61 3.21 -1.76
N ASP A 107 3.33 4.44 -2.15
CA ASP A 107 3.83 5.63 -1.45
C ASP A 107 3.37 5.64 0.02
N LEU A 108 2.11 5.30 0.28
CA LEU A 108 1.57 5.15 1.64
C LEU A 108 2.26 4.03 2.45
N ALA A 109 2.64 2.94 1.81
CA ALA A 109 3.37 1.83 2.44
C ALA A 109 4.83 2.20 2.75
N LEU A 110 5.44 3.06 1.92
CA LEU A 110 6.79 3.59 2.10
C LEU A 110 6.85 4.78 3.05
N GLY A 111 5.72 5.37 3.41
CA GLY A 111 5.64 6.57 4.25
C GLY A 111 5.76 7.89 3.46
N GLU A 112 5.71 7.83 2.12
CA GLU A 112 5.81 8.96 1.20
C GLU A 112 4.46 9.70 1.06
N LEU A 113 3.95 10.22 2.18
CA LEU A 113 2.61 10.83 2.26
C LEU A 113 2.39 12.00 1.30
N PRO A 114 3.37 12.88 1.02
CA PRO A 114 3.20 13.93 0.01
C PRO A 114 2.99 13.38 -1.40
N ALA A 115 3.70 12.32 -1.78
CA ALA A 115 3.59 11.69 -3.09
C ALA A 115 2.21 11.03 -3.27
N ALA A 116 1.77 10.26 -2.27
CA ALA A 116 0.43 9.69 -2.24
C ALA A 116 -0.67 10.77 -2.35
N ALA A 117 -0.52 11.88 -1.62
CA ALA A 117 -1.48 12.99 -1.69
C ALA A 117 -1.54 13.62 -3.10
N ALA A 118 -0.39 13.82 -3.74
CA ALA A 118 -0.34 14.36 -5.10
C ALA A 118 -1.01 13.44 -6.13
N LEU A 119 -0.88 12.11 -5.97
CA LEU A 119 -1.58 11.15 -6.82
C LEU A 119 -3.10 11.18 -6.58
N ALA A 120 -3.54 11.34 -5.33
CA ALA A 120 -4.96 11.52 -5.01
C ALA A 120 -5.54 12.78 -5.67
N ASP A 121 -4.80 13.90 -5.62
CA ASP A 121 -5.18 15.15 -6.25
C ASP A 121 -5.25 15.00 -7.78
N THR A 122 -4.31 14.26 -8.37
CA THR A 122 -4.32 13.95 -9.81
C THR A 122 -5.53 13.10 -10.20
N ILE A 123 -5.87 12.07 -9.41
CA ILE A 123 -7.05 11.23 -9.62
C ILE A 123 -8.31 12.10 -9.63
N LEU A 124 -8.46 13.01 -8.65
CA LEU A 124 -9.65 13.86 -8.53
C LEU A 124 -9.69 15.00 -9.55
N ALA A 125 -8.54 15.45 -10.05
CA ALA A 125 -8.47 16.41 -11.15
C ALA A 125 -8.89 15.77 -12.49
N GLU A 126 -8.49 14.52 -12.73
CA GLU A 126 -8.85 13.78 -13.95
C GLU A 126 -10.30 13.26 -13.91
N ALA A 127 -10.74 12.76 -12.75
CA ALA A 127 -12.10 12.27 -12.53
C ALA A 127 -12.67 12.84 -11.22
N PRO A 128 -13.35 14.00 -11.29
CA PRO A 128 -14.00 14.59 -10.12
C PRO A 128 -15.00 13.61 -9.49
N GLY A 129 -14.89 13.39 -8.19
CA GLY A 129 -15.73 12.44 -7.46
C GLY A 129 -15.19 11.01 -7.38
N HIS A 130 -14.10 10.67 -8.07
CA HIS A 130 -13.57 9.32 -8.11
C HIS A 130 -13.19 8.79 -6.71
N LEU A 131 -13.70 7.61 -6.35
CA LEU A 131 -13.68 7.10 -4.97
C LEU A 131 -12.26 6.85 -4.46
N PHE A 132 -11.35 6.40 -5.32
CA PHE A 132 -9.94 6.19 -4.96
C PHE A 132 -9.24 7.46 -4.49
N GLY A 133 -9.59 8.63 -5.04
CA GLY A 133 -9.00 9.89 -4.60
C GLY A 133 -9.30 10.19 -3.14
N TYR A 134 -10.55 10.01 -2.72
CA TYR A 134 -10.96 10.19 -1.33
C TYR A 134 -10.41 9.10 -0.40
N MET A 135 -10.26 7.87 -0.88
CA MET A 135 -9.61 6.82 -0.09
C MET A 135 -8.16 7.21 0.24
N VAL A 136 -7.37 7.60 -0.77
CA VAL A 136 -5.97 7.99 -0.57
C VAL A 136 -5.87 9.23 0.31
N ARG A 137 -6.70 10.27 0.10
CA ARG A 137 -6.73 11.45 0.97
C ARG A 137 -7.04 11.09 2.43
N GLY A 138 -7.98 10.16 2.66
CA GLY A 138 -8.31 9.66 3.99
C GLY A 138 -7.12 8.96 4.65
N GLU A 139 -6.47 8.04 3.93
CA GLU A 139 -5.29 7.32 4.40
C GLU A 139 -4.10 8.23 4.71
N VAL A 140 -3.90 9.28 3.90
CA VAL A 140 -2.90 10.32 4.17
C VAL A 140 -3.26 11.13 5.42
N ALA A 141 -4.53 11.53 5.57
CA ALA A 141 -4.99 12.31 6.70
C ALA A 141 -4.86 11.53 8.02
N GLU A 142 -5.21 10.24 8.00
CA GLU A 142 -5.07 9.32 9.12
C GLU A 142 -3.61 9.20 9.57
N ARG A 143 -2.67 8.97 8.63
CA ARG A 143 -1.22 8.90 8.95
C ARG A 143 -0.60 10.21 9.42
N ARG A 144 -1.28 11.35 9.21
CA ARG A 144 -0.84 12.67 9.65
C ARG A 144 -1.60 13.18 10.87
N ASP A 145 -2.43 12.34 11.49
CA ASP A 145 -3.30 12.69 12.62
C ASP A 145 -4.20 13.91 12.33
N ARG A 146 -4.62 14.10 11.07
CA ARG A 146 -5.47 15.23 10.64
C ARG A 146 -6.95 14.81 10.62
N ALA A 147 -7.56 14.73 11.79
CA ALA A 147 -8.94 14.26 11.96
C ALA A 147 -9.97 15.05 11.12
N ALA A 148 -9.78 16.37 10.96
CA ALA A 148 -10.66 17.21 10.14
C ALA A 148 -10.60 16.81 8.66
N ASP A 149 -9.39 16.57 8.13
CA ASP A 149 -9.19 16.16 6.74
C ASP A 149 -9.72 14.74 6.50
N LEU A 150 -9.53 13.83 7.45
CA LEU A 150 -10.09 12.48 7.38
C LEU A 150 -11.62 12.51 7.34
N THR A 151 -12.23 13.33 8.20
CA THR A 151 -13.68 13.54 8.25
C THR A 151 -14.21 14.14 6.94
N ALA A 152 -13.49 15.09 6.35
CA ALA A 152 -13.84 15.64 5.04
C ALA A 152 -13.78 14.56 3.95
N SER A 153 -12.71 13.77 3.92
CA SER A 153 -12.55 12.69 2.94
C SER A 153 -13.65 11.62 3.05
N TYR A 154 -14.05 11.26 4.27
CA TYR A 154 -15.17 10.35 4.50
C TYR A 154 -16.50 10.92 4.00
N ARG A 155 -16.75 12.20 4.22
CA ARG A 155 -17.97 12.86 3.73
C ARG A 155 -17.99 12.85 2.20
N ASP A 156 -16.94 13.33 1.57
CA ASP A 156 -16.85 13.41 0.11
C ASP A 156 -16.97 12.03 -0.53
N PHE A 157 -16.29 11.01 0.02
CA PHE A 157 -16.42 9.64 -0.43
C PHE A 157 -17.88 9.15 -0.39
N LEU A 158 -18.59 9.36 0.73
CA LEU A 158 -19.97 8.90 0.87
C LEU A 158 -20.95 9.68 -0.01
N ASP A 159 -20.73 10.97 -0.19
CA ASP A 159 -21.57 11.83 -1.02
C ASP A 159 -21.45 11.48 -2.52
N HIS A 160 -20.29 10.95 -2.96
CA HIS A 160 -20.06 10.51 -4.33
C HIS A 160 -20.30 9.00 -4.58
N TYR A 161 -20.31 8.17 -3.52
CA TYR A 161 -20.31 6.70 -3.63
C TYR A 161 -21.37 6.13 -4.59
N ASP A 162 -22.65 6.45 -4.39
CA ASP A 162 -23.72 5.83 -5.18
C ASP A 162 -23.73 6.33 -6.64
N ALA A 163 -23.25 7.55 -6.91
CA ALA A 163 -23.12 8.06 -8.27
C ALA A 163 -21.96 7.36 -9.00
N GLU A 164 -20.80 7.28 -8.35
CA GLU A 164 -19.61 6.63 -8.90
C GLU A 164 -19.81 5.12 -9.11
N MET A 165 -20.42 4.42 -8.16
CA MET A 165 -20.65 2.97 -8.30
C MET A 165 -21.58 2.64 -9.48
N ARG A 166 -22.53 3.52 -9.83
CA ARG A 166 -23.41 3.33 -11.00
C ARG A 166 -22.69 3.45 -12.34
N LEU A 167 -21.50 4.05 -12.37
CA LEU A 167 -20.69 4.14 -13.59
C LEU A 167 -20.12 2.77 -14.01
N GLY A 168 -20.14 1.76 -13.13
CA GLY A 168 -19.74 0.40 -13.48
C GLY A 168 -18.26 0.27 -13.88
N ARG A 169 -17.40 1.13 -13.33
CA ARG A 169 -15.95 1.10 -13.55
C ARG A 169 -15.37 -0.27 -13.16
N VAL A 170 -14.51 -0.82 -14.01
CA VAL A 170 -13.92 -2.16 -13.79
C VAL A 170 -13.07 -2.16 -12.51
N GLU A 171 -12.30 -1.10 -12.31
CA GLU A 171 -11.45 -0.92 -11.13
C GLU A 171 -12.25 -0.92 -9.82
N TYR A 172 -13.51 -0.46 -9.81
CA TYR A 172 -14.37 -0.54 -8.62
C TYR A 172 -14.86 -1.95 -8.34
N ALA A 173 -15.09 -2.76 -9.38
CA ALA A 173 -15.43 -4.17 -9.20
C ALA A 173 -14.22 -4.93 -8.63
N GLU A 174 -13.02 -4.68 -9.16
CA GLU A 174 -11.77 -5.31 -8.73
C GLU A 174 -11.39 -4.91 -7.28
N HIS A 175 -11.69 -3.68 -6.86
CA HIS A 175 -11.37 -3.16 -5.53
C HIS A 175 -12.56 -3.13 -4.57
N ARG A 176 -13.63 -3.88 -4.87
CA ARG A 176 -14.89 -3.83 -4.11
C ARG A 176 -14.72 -4.02 -2.60
N PRO A 177 -13.92 -5.00 -2.11
CA PRO A 177 -13.74 -5.18 -0.67
C PRO A 177 -13.12 -3.96 0.02
N VAL A 178 -12.17 -3.29 -0.65
CA VAL A 178 -11.48 -2.11 -0.08
C VAL A 178 -12.42 -0.90 -0.04
N LEU A 179 -13.21 -0.71 -1.10
CA LEU A 179 -14.25 0.32 -1.15
C LEU A 179 -15.29 0.12 -0.04
N ASP A 180 -15.76 -1.10 0.17
CA ASP A 180 -16.77 -1.42 1.18
C ASP A 180 -16.21 -1.26 2.60
N ALA A 181 -14.93 -1.61 2.82
CA ALA A 181 -14.25 -1.36 4.09
C ALA A 181 -14.10 0.14 4.40
N PHE A 182 -13.70 0.94 3.40
CA PHE A 182 -13.60 2.40 3.55
C PHE A 182 -14.98 3.02 3.82
N ARG A 183 -16.01 2.59 3.08
CA ARG A 183 -17.41 3.02 3.29
C ARG A 183 -17.89 2.73 4.71
N THR A 184 -17.58 1.54 5.23
CA THR A 184 -17.97 1.13 6.58
C THR A 184 -17.32 2.01 7.63
N ARG A 185 -16.02 2.29 7.52
CA ARG A 185 -15.30 3.22 8.41
C ARG A 185 -15.88 4.63 8.32
N ALA A 186 -16.14 5.12 7.11
CA ALA A 186 -16.70 6.44 6.88
C ALA A 186 -18.07 6.62 7.55
N ARG A 187 -18.97 5.64 7.38
CA ARG A 187 -20.29 5.61 8.01
C ARG A 187 -20.22 5.62 9.52
N ALA A 188 -19.40 4.72 10.09
CA ALA A 188 -19.19 4.67 11.53
C ALA A 188 -18.64 5.99 12.08
N SER A 189 -17.68 6.61 11.40
CA SER A 189 -17.08 7.89 11.81
C SER A 189 -18.06 9.06 11.74
N LEU A 190 -19.01 9.04 10.80
CA LEU A 190 -19.98 10.13 10.60
C LEU A 190 -21.33 9.88 11.27
N GLY A 191 -21.54 8.72 11.90
CA GLY A 191 -22.82 8.33 12.49
C GLY A 191 -23.95 8.16 11.46
N ARG A 192 -23.61 7.66 10.25
CA ARG A 192 -24.54 7.43 9.13
C ARG A 192 -24.75 5.95 8.84
#